data_AF-A0AAP2Z4X3-F1
#
_entry.id   AF-A0AAP2Z4X3-F1
#
_cell.length_a   1.000
_cell.length_b   1.000
_cell.length_c   1.000
_cell.angle_alpha   90.00
_cell.angle_beta   90.00
_cell.angle_gamma   90.00
#
_symmetry.space_group_name_H-M   'P 1'
#
loop_
_entity.id
_entity.type
_entity.pdbx_description
1 polymer ?
#
loop_
_entity_poly.entity_id
_entity_poly.type
_entity_poly.pdbx_seq_one_letter_code
_entity_poly.pdbx_strand_id
1 'polypeptide(L)'
;MRYYQLDEGGTPRLAVQTNGTAYDLTTAKSELRTLDDLLRTSSITDQPIDTLADRLLEGADECSLPTETASPPPVHAEEVWAAGVTYAIS
;
A
#
# COMPACT_ATOMS: atom_id res chain seq x y z
N MET A 1 0.67 -0.31 9.62
CA MET A 1 -0.48 -0.75 8.78
C MET A 1 -0.05 -1.83 7.78
N ARG A 2 -0.96 -2.40 6.97
CA ARG A 2 -0.60 -3.27 5.82
C ARG A 2 -1.13 -2.66 4.53
N TYR A 3 -0.28 -2.53 3.52
CA TYR A 3 -0.63 -1.90 2.24
C TYR A 3 -0.74 -2.96 1.14
N TYR A 4 -1.74 -2.78 0.29
CA TYR A 4 -2.07 -3.70 -0.79
C TYR A 4 -2.25 -2.93 -2.09
N GLN A 5 -1.77 -3.51 -3.17
CA GLN A 5 -2.13 -3.08 -4.51
C GLN A 5 -3.40 -3.83 -4.90
N LEU A 6 -4.42 -3.10 -5.33
CA LEU A 6 -5.60 -3.64 -6.00
C LEU A 6 -5.49 -3.35 -7.50
N ASP A 7 -6.15 -4.17 -8.30
CA ASP A 7 -6.38 -3.93 -9.72
C ASP A 7 -7.87 -3.95 -10.00
N GLU A 8 -8.40 -2.82 -10.47
CA GLU A 8 -9.78 -2.72 -10.95
C GLU A 8 -9.77 -2.39 -12.44
N GLY A 9 -9.92 -3.44 -13.26
CA GLY A 9 -9.99 -3.28 -14.72
C GLY A 9 -8.70 -2.70 -15.32
N GLY A 10 -7.52 -3.07 -14.80
CA GLY A 10 -6.24 -2.53 -15.25
C GLY A 10 -5.89 -1.17 -14.65
N THR A 11 -6.71 -0.65 -13.73
CA THR A 11 -6.41 0.58 -12.99
C THR A 11 -5.91 0.22 -11.59
N PRO A 12 -4.66 0.55 -11.25
CA PRO A 12 -4.13 0.32 -9.91
C PRO A 12 -4.87 1.17 -8.89
N ARG A 13 -5.24 0.56 -7.76
CA ARG A 13 -5.74 1.25 -6.58
C ARG A 13 -4.98 0.84 -5.33
N LEU A 14 -4.82 1.77 -4.40
CA LEU A 14 -4.07 1.57 -3.16
C LEU A 14 -5.03 1.27 -2.02
N ALA A 15 -4.92 0.08 -1.44
CA ALA A 15 -5.66 -0.27 -0.22
C ALA A 15 -4.76 -0.34 1.01
N VAL A 16 -5.34 -0.04 2.16
CA VAL A 16 -4.70 -0.20 3.47
C VAL A 16 -5.59 -1.03 4.39
N GLN A 17 -5.00 -2.01 5.07
CA GLN A 17 -5.65 -2.74 6.16
C GLN A 17 -5.12 -2.23 7.50
N THR A 18 -6.07 -1.86 8.37
CA THR A 18 -5.81 -1.44 9.75
C THR A 18 -6.94 -1.93 10.64
N ASN A 19 -6.62 -2.37 11.86
CA ASN A 19 -7.60 -2.88 12.83
C ASN A 19 -8.54 -3.97 12.29
N GLY A 20 -8.11 -4.74 11.28
CA GLY A 20 -8.90 -5.80 10.65
C GLY A 20 -9.77 -5.36 9.46
N THR A 21 -9.95 -4.06 9.24
CA THR A 21 -10.73 -3.51 8.11
C THR A 21 -9.81 -3.02 7.01
N ALA A 22 -10.22 -3.18 5.75
CA ALA A 22 -9.49 -2.68 4.59
C ALA A 22 -10.24 -1.50 3.94
N TYR A 23 -9.48 -0.50 3.54
CA TYR A 23 -9.97 0.74 2.94
C TYR A 23 -9.23 1.02 1.64
N ASP A 24 -9.94 1.50 0.62
CA ASP A 24 -9.36 1.95 -0.65
C ASP A 24 -8.99 3.44 -0.56
N LEU A 25 -7.72 3.74 -0.34
CA LEU A 25 -7.22 5.12 -0.24
C LEU A 25 -7.38 5.91 -1.55
N THR A 26 -7.49 5.23 -2.69
CA THR A 26 -7.72 5.88 -3.98
C THR A 26 -9.11 6.53 -4.06
N THR A 27 -10.10 6.03 -3.30
CA THR A 27 -11.43 6.66 -3.23
C THR A 27 -11.40 8.00 -2.48
N ALA A 28 -10.62 8.08 -1.40
CA ALA A 28 -10.41 9.33 -0.66
C ALA A 28 -9.54 10.34 -1.43
N LYS A 29 -8.54 9.83 -2.15
CA LYS A 29 -7.56 10.64 -2.87
C LYS A 29 -7.16 9.94 -4.17
N SER A 30 -7.76 10.36 -5.29
CA SER A 30 -7.63 9.69 -6.59
C SER A 30 -6.22 9.72 -7.21
N GLU A 31 -5.33 10.56 -6.68
CA GLU A 31 -3.91 10.59 -7.03
C GLU A 31 -3.08 9.52 -6.30
N LEU A 32 -3.57 8.92 -5.21
CA LEU A 32 -2.90 7.84 -4.50
C LEU A 32 -3.37 6.49 -5.05
N ARG A 33 -2.67 5.99 -6.07
CA ARG A 33 -3.03 4.74 -6.77
C ARG A 33 -2.10 3.59 -6.46
N THR A 34 -0.88 3.92 -6.03
CA THR A 34 0.21 2.98 -5.76
C THR A 34 0.89 3.31 -4.43
N LEU A 35 1.66 2.36 -3.89
CA LEU A 35 2.46 2.60 -2.70
C LEU A 35 3.51 3.71 -2.92
N ASP A 36 4.03 3.83 -4.14
CA ASP A 36 5.01 4.87 -4.50
C ASP A 36 4.43 6.28 -4.42
N ASP A 37 3.15 6.45 -4.77
CA ASP A 37 2.45 7.75 -4.62
C ASP A 37 2.40 8.17 -3.14
N LEU A 38 2.13 7.21 -2.25
CA LEU A 38 2.09 7.44 -0.80
C LEU A 38 3.48 7.72 -0.24
N LEU A 39 4.50 6.96 -0.65
CA LEU A 39 5.91 7.17 -0.25
C LEU A 39 6.43 8.52 -0.73
N ARG A 40 6.12 8.92 -1.96
CA ARG A 40 6.45 10.24 -2.50
C ARG A 40 5.77 11.36 -1.70
N THR A 41 4.50 11.19 -1.37
CA THR A 41 3.77 12.15 -0.53
C THR A 41 4.38 12.27 0.86
N SER A 42 4.73 11.12 1.47
CA SER A 42 5.45 11.05 2.74
C SER A 42 6.77 11.83 2.69
N SER A 43 7.56 11.63 1.65
CA SER A 43 8.82 12.36 1.46
C SER A 43 8.63 13.87 1.26
N ILE A 44 7.60 14.31 0.52
CA ILE A 44 7.34 15.74 0.27
C ILE A 44 6.86 16.45 1.54
N THR A 45 6.06 15.76 2.35
CA THR A 45 5.40 16.34 3.53
C THR A 45 6.18 16.13 4.82
N ASP A 46 7.27 15.37 4.77
CA ASP A 46 8.07 14.93 5.92
C ASP A 46 7.20 14.26 7.02
N GLN A 47 6.27 13.42 6.57
CA GLN A 47 5.33 12.71 7.45
C GLN A 47 5.37 11.20 7.19
N PRO A 48 5.26 10.35 8.23
CA PRO A 48 5.20 8.90 8.05
C PRO A 48 4.01 8.47 7.19
N ILE A 49 4.19 7.42 6.38
CA ILE A 49 3.12 6.87 5.52
C ILE A 49 1.87 6.46 6.32
N ASP A 50 2.04 5.88 7.51
CA ASP A 50 0.92 5.46 8.35
C ASP A 50 0.11 6.67 8.84
N THR A 51 0.77 7.80 9.17
CA THR A 51 0.09 9.05 9.54
C THR A 51 -0.69 9.66 8.39
N LEU A 52 -0.16 9.59 7.17
CA LEU A 52 -0.87 10.06 5.98
C LEU A 52 -2.08 9.18 5.65
N ALA A 53 -1.92 7.85 5.75
CA ALA A 53 -2.99 6.90 5.54
C ALA A 53 -4.11 7.07 6.57
N ASP A 54 -3.78 7.22 7.86
CA ASP A 54 -4.76 7.45 8.94
C ASP A 54 -5.66 8.65 8.65
N ARG A 55 -5.11 9.75 8.15
CA ARG A 55 -5.87 10.96 7.80
C ARG A 55 -6.84 10.77 6.64
N LEU A 56 -6.61 9.77 5.80
CA LEU A 56 -7.44 9.49 4.63
C LEU A 56 -8.54 8.46 4.93
N LEU A 57 -8.46 7.74 6.05
CA LEU A 57 -9.41 6.67 6.37
C LEU A 57 -10.86 7.17 6.45
N GLU A 58 -11.10 8.37 6.99
CA GLU A 58 -12.46 8.92 7.12
C GLU A 58 -13.14 9.18 5.76
N GLY A 59 -12.36 9.41 4.71
CA GLY A 59 -12.85 9.65 3.35
C GLY A 59 -12.72 8.45 2.41
N ALA A 60 -12.20 7.32 2.91
CA ALA A 60 -11.94 6.14 2.10
C ALA A 60 -13.07 5.12 2.25
N ASP A 61 -13.50 4.54 1.13
CA ASP A 61 -14.48 3.46 1.12
C ASP A 61 -13.86 2.16 1.64
N GLU A 62 -14.63 1.40 2.42
CA GLU A 62 -14.27 0.04 2.79
C GLU A 62 -14.23 -0.86 1.55
N CYS A 63 -13.24 -1.74 1.48
CA CYS A 63 -13.06 -2.64 0.35
C CYS A 63 -12.73 -4.07 0.79
N SER A 64 -12.93 -5.02 -0.11
CA SER A 64 -12.48 -6.40 0.08
C SER A 64 -11.09 -6.58 -0.50
N LEU A 65 -10.19 -7.22 0.27
CA LEU A 65 -8.87 -7.58 -0.23
C LEU A 65 -8.95 -8.81 -1.15
N PRO A 66 -8.12 -8.88 -2.20
CA PRO A 66 -8.04 -10.06 -3.05
C PRO A 66 -7.47 -11.25 -2.27
N THR A 67 -7.89 -12.46 -2.65
CA THR A 67 -7.24 -13.69 -2.18
C THR A 67 -5.77 -13.71 -2.61
N GLU A 68 -4.88 -14.35 -1.82
CA GLU A 68 -3.43 -14.37 -2.07
C GLU A 68 -3.05 -14.73 -3.52
N THR A 69 -3.74 -15.70 -4.14
CA THR A 69 -3.45 -16.14 -5.52
C THR A 69 -3.85 -15.14 -6.61
N ALA A 70 -4.66 -14.13 -6.27
CA ALA A 70 -5.16 -13.12 -7.19
C ALA A 70 -4.59 -11.71 -6.91
N SER A 71 -3.77 -11.56 -5.87
CA SER A 71 -3.22 -10.26 -5.51
C SER A 71 -2.08 -9.86 -6.45
N PRO A 72 -2.11 -8.67 -7.05
CA PRO A 72 -0.93 -8.13 -7.70
C PRO A 72 0.17 -7.87 -6.65
N PRO A 73 1.44 -7.74 -7.09
CA PRO A 73 2.51 -7.35 -6.17
C PRO A 73 2.19 -5.99 -5.55
N PRO A 74 2.46 -5.79 -4.25
CA PRO A 74 2.12 -4.54 -3.55
C PRO A 74 2.96 -3.34 -4.02
N VAL A 75 4.10 -3.61 -4.66
CA VAL A 75 4.98 -2.61 -5.26
C VAL A 75 5.55 -3.17 -6.56
N HIS A 76 5.64 -2.33 -7.58
CA HIS A 76 6.37 -2.63 -8.81
C HIS A 76 7.80 -2.10 -8.67
N ALA A 77 8.66 -2.90 -8.06
CA ALA A 77 10.07 -2.54 -7.89
C ALA A 77 10.82 -2.62 -9.23
N GLU A 78 11.57 -1.57 -9.58
CA GLU A 78 12.46 -1.57 -10.75
C GLU A 78 13.61 -2.57 -10.57
N GLU A 79 14.09 -2.71 -9.33
CA GLU A 79 15.16 -3.64 -8.96
C GLU A 79 14.80 -4.36 -7.67
N VAL A 80 15.17 -5.65 -7.58
CA VAL A 80 15.04 -6.45 -6.37
C VAL A 80 16.42 -6.99 -6.00
N TRP A 81 16.91 -6.59 -4.83
CA TRP A 81 18.19 -7.01 -4.27
C TRP A 81 17.96 -7.99 -3.11
N ALA A 82 18.80 -9.02 -3.00
CA ALA A 82 18.71 -10.02 -1.94
C ALA A 82 20.05 -10.23 -1.25
N ALA A 83 20.04 -10.34 0.08
CA ALA A 83 21.21 -10.66 0.90
C ALA A 83 21.07 -12.06 1.51
N GLY A 84 22.09 -12.91 1.31
CA GLY A 84 22.17 -14.24 1.89
C GLY A 84 22.95 -14.28 3.20
N VAL A 85 22.81 -15.36 3.96
CA VAL A 85 23.56 -15.62 5.22
C VAL A 85 23.35 -14.50 6.26
N THR A 86 22.11 -14.05 6.39
CA THR A 86 21.71 -12.98 7.32
C THR A 86 21.36 -13.48 8.72
N TYR A 87 21.17 -14.79 8.88
CA TYR A 87 20.94 -15.44 10.16
C TYR A 87 22.26 -15.86 10.80
N ALA A 88 22.35 -15.72 12.13
CA ALA A 88 23.50 -16.21 12.88
C ALA A 88 23.64 -17.73 12.67
N ILE A 89 24.81 -18.16 12.21
CA ILE A 89 25.16 -19.57 12.16
C ILE A 89 25.63 -19.95 13.56
N SER A 90 24.91 -20.88 14.20
CA SER A 90 25.25 -21.45 15.51
C SER A 90 26.40 -22.45 15.43
#